data_AF-A0A6A9T112-F1
#
_entry.id   AF-A0A6A9T112-F1
#
_cell.length_a   1.000
_cell.length_b   1.000
_cell.length_c   1.000
_cell.angle_alpha   90.00
_cell.angle_beta   90.00
_cell.angle_gamma   90.00
#
_symmetry.space_group_name_H-M   'P 1'
#
loop_
_entity.id
_entity.type
_entity.pdbx_description
1 polymer ?
#
loop_
_entity_poly.entity_id
_entity_poly.type
_entity_poly.pdbx_seq_one_letter_code
_entity_poly.pdbx_strand_id
1 'polypeptide(L)'
;MTTTAAADSRTRTTRDWAVGTTSGALDRPVSDIDIDAVLDRAGFDPEESVLTRRQAAVLALRERDLTQSTIADRFGTSRANVASIEASARENVRKARETVAVADAL
;
A
#
# COMPACT_ATOMS: atom_id res chain seq x y z
N MET A 1 -11.97 38.59 57.59
CA MET A 1 -13.05 37.64 57.30
C MET A 1 -12.42 36.35 56.83
N THR A 2 -12.57 35.31 57.63
CA THR A 2 -11.83 34.04 57.64
C THR A 2 -12.62 32.96 56.91
N THR A 3 -11.96 32.07 56.15
CA THR A 3 -12.38 30.69 55.74
C THR A 3 -11.19 30.11 54.94
N THR A 4 -10.39 29.14 55.44
CA THR A 4 -10.65 27.67 55.56
C THR A 4 -10.85 27.03 54.17
N ALA A 5 -10.25 25.93 53.69
CA ALA A 5 -9.51 24.80 54.23
C ALA A 5 -8.68 24.18 53.05
N ALA A 6 -7.49 23.62 53.30
CA ALA A 6 -7.22 22.18 53.41
C ALA A 6 -6.71 21.52 52.12
N ALA A 7 -5.49 20.99 52.24
CA ALA A 7 -4.97 19.86 51.47
C ALA A 7 -5.84 18.62 51.68
N ASP A 8 -5.90 17.70 50.71
CA ASP A 8 -5.13 16.45 50.80
C ASP A 8 -5.34 15.61 49.53
N SER A 9 -4.27 14.93 49.19
CA SER A 9 -4.12 13.97 48.11
C SER A 9 -4.26 12.55 48.67
N ARG A 10 -4.45 11.58 47.77
CA ARG A 10 -4.57 10.11 47.99
C ARG A 10 -6.02 9.68 48.26
N THR A 11 -6.58 8.63 47.65
CA THR A 11 -6.03 7.33 47.22
C THR A 11 -7.09 6.56 46.41
N ARG A 12 -6.68 5.42 45.82
CA ARG A 12 -7.49 4.30 45.25
C ARG A 12 -7.99 4.52 43.82
N THR A 13 -7.88 3.59 42.88
CA THR A 13 -7.91 2.12 42.96
C THR A 13 -7.23 1.53 41.73
N THR A 14 -6.41 0.52 41.98
CA THR A 14 -5.90 -0.48 41.02
C THR A 14 -7.04 -1.21 40.31
N ARG A 15 -6.95 -1.32 38.99
CA ARG A 15 -7.53 -2.46 38.26
C ARG A 15 -6.48 -3.02 37.31
N ASP A 16 -5.85 -4.08 37.82
CA ASP A 16 -5.23 -5.13 37.04
C ASP A 16 -6.20 -5.63 35.96
N TRP A 17 -5.75 -5.60 34.72
CA TRP A 17 -6.29 -6.43 33.64
C TRP A 17 -5.14 -7.26 33.10
N ALA A 18 -4.88 -8.39 33.77
CA ALA A 18 -4.18 -9.50 33.17
C ALA A 18 -5.09 -10.10 32.09
N VAL A 19 -4.83 -9.77 30.83
CA VAL A 19 -5.44 -10.46 29.69
C VAL A 19 -4.41 -11.45 29.17
N GLY A 20 -4.79 -12.73 29.23
CA GLY A 20 -3.95 -13.87 28.95
C GLY A 20 -3.33 -13.85 27.56
N THR A 21 -2.03 -14.13 27.54
CA THR A 21 -1.27 -14.45 26.34
C THR A 21 -1.77 -15.78 25.79
N THR A 22 -2.64 -15.74 24.78
CA THR A 22 -2.96 -16.92 23.96
C THR A 22 -2.67 -16.61 22.50
N SER A 23 -1.65 -17.33 21.98
CA SER A 23 -1.43 -17.66 20.58
C SER A 23 -1.08 -16.52 19.61
N GLY A 24 0.21 -16.16 19.61
CA GLY A 24 0.86 -15.43 18.52
C GLY A 24 1.07 -16.31 17.29
N ALA A 25 -0.02 -16.68 16.61
CA ALA A 25 0.02 -17.31 15.30
C ALA A 25 -0.88 -16.54 14.33
N LEU A 26 -0.22 -15.89 13.36
CA LEU A 26 -0.75 -15.30 12.12
C LEU A 26 -1.19 -13.82 12.12
N ASP A 27 -0.42 -12.93 12.74
CA ASP A 27 -0.27 -11.57 12.19
C ASP A 27 0.91 -11.58 11.21
N ARG A 28 0.71 -12.15 10.01
CA ARG A 28 1.63 -11.86 8.91
C ARG A 28 1.19 -10.51 8.37
N PRO A 29 1.96 -9.42 8.56
CA PRO A 29 1.63 -8.21 7.85
C PRO A 29 1.67 -8.55 6.35
N VAL A 30 0.66 -8.11 5.61
CA VAL A 30 0.52 -8.22 4.15
C VAL A 30 1.67 -7.51 3.38
N SER A 31 2.81 -7.27 4.01
CA SER A 31 3.67 -6.11 3.77
C SER A 31 4.98 -6.40 3.06
N ASP A 32 5.18 -7.55 2.43
CA ASP A 32 6.40 -7.79 1.66
C ASP A 32 6.15 -8.45 0.31
N ILE A 33 5.22 -7.87 -0.47
CA ILE A 33 5.22 -8.13 -1.90
C ILE A 33 6.50 -7.50 -2.46
N ASP A 34 7.53 -8.29 -2.71
CA ASP A 34 8.70 -7.86 -3.45
C ASP A 34 8.27 -7.47 -4.88
N ILE A 35 8.25 -6.17 -5.15
CA ILE A 35 7.79 -5.60 -6.41
C ILE A 35 8.73 -6.01 -7.53
N ASP A 36 10.04 -6.05 -7.26
CA ASP A 36 11.04 -6.32 -8.27
C ASP A 36 10.95 -7.78 -8.71
N ALA A 37 10.86 -8.71 -7.76
CA ALA A 37 10.61 -10.11 -8.07
C ALA A 37 9.29 -10.35 -8.83
N VAL A 38 8.28 -9.51 -8.62
CA VAL A 38 7.02 -9.58 -9.38
C VAL A 38 7.21 -9.10 -10.82
N LEU A 39 7.91 -7.99 -11.02
CA LEU A 39 8.18 -7.42 -12.34
C LEU A 39 9.11 -8.31 -13.16
N ASP A 40 10.15 -8.87 -12.53
CA ASP A 40 11.08 -9.80 -13.18
C ASP A 40 10.37 -11.06 -13.68
N ARG A 41 9.49 -11.66 -12.85
CA ARG A 41 8.67 -12.81 -13.28
C ARG A 41 7.70 -12.47 -14.41
N ALA A 42 7.28 -11.21 -14.52
CA ALA A 42 6.44 -10.74 -15.61
C ALA A 42 7.26 -10.43 -16.89
N GLY A 43 8.59 -10.55 -16.85
CA GLY A 43 9.47 -10.20 -17.96
C GLY A 43 9.51 -8.70 -18.25
N PHE A 44 9.31 -7.87 -17.22
CA PHE A 44 9.35 -6.41 -17.39
C PHE A 44 10.79 -5.92 -17.55
N ASP A 45 11.07 -5.29 -18.69
CA ASP A 45 12.32 -4.56 -18.94
C ASP A 45 11.99 -3.06 -19.07
N PRO A 46 12.55 -2.18 -18.22
CA PRO A 46 12.29 -0.74 -18.28
C PRO A 46 12.80 -0.06 -19.55
N GLU A 47 13.78 -0.65 -20.27
CA GLU A 47 14.34 -0.08 -21.50
C GLU A 47 13.50 -0.43 -22.73
N GLU A 48 12.84 -1.59 -22.72
CA GLU A 48 12.02 -2.08 -23.84
C GLU A 48 10.51 -1.82 -23.63
N SER A 49 10.08 -1.46 -22.42
CA SER A 49 8.66 -1.27 -22.10
C SER A 49 8.17 0.15 -22.33
N VAL A 50 6.92 0.27 -22.79
CA VAL A 50 6.17 1.54 -22.80
C VAL A 50 5.72 2.01 -21.40
N LEU A 51 5.90 1.17 -20.38
CA LEU A 51 5.57 1.49 -18.99
C LEU A 51 6.85 1.89 -18.25
N THR A 52 6.76 2.95 -17.46
CA THR A 52 7.77 3.21 -16.43
C THR A 52 7.72 2.11 -15.37
N ARG A 53 8.84 1.86 -14.69
CA ARG A 53 8.89 0.91 -13.56
C ARG A 53 7.81 1.18 -12.51
N ARG A 54 7.53 2.46 -12.21
CA ARG A 54 6.50 2.84 -11.23
C ARG A 54 5.09 2.55 -11.71
N GLN A 55 4.79 2.76 -12.99
CA GLN A 55 3.51 2.38 -13.60
C GLN A 55 3.32 0.86 -13.57
N ALA A 56 4.34 0.10 -13.98
CA ALA A 56 4.31 -1.36 -13.94
C ALA A 56 4.09 -1.88 -12.51
N ALA A 57 4.78 -1.30 -11.52
CA ALA A 57 4.59 -1.61 -10.12
C ALA A 57 3.16 -1.32 -9.64
N VAL A 58 2.56 -0.17 -10.01
CA VAL A 58 1.16 0.13 -9.66
C VAL A 58 0.21 -0.92 -10.22
N LEU A 59 0.34 -1.29 -11.50
CA LEU A 59 -0.50 -2.34 -12.10
C LEU A 59 -0.33 -3.67 -11.37
N ALA A 60 0.91 -4.08 -11.12
CA ALA A 60 1.21 -5.34 -10.43
C ALA A 60 0.61 -5.43 -9.02
N LEU A 61 0.59 -4.32 -8.28
CA LEU A 61 -0.04 -4.26 -6.96
C LEU A 61 -1.58 -4.23 -7.06
N ARG A 62 -2.13 -3.57 -8.08
CA ARG A 62 -3.59 -3.54 -8.32
C ARG A 62 -4.15 -4.91 -8.71
N GLU A 63 -3.41 -5.71 -9.50
CA GLU A 63 -3.76 -7.12 -9.80
C GLU A 63 -3.74 -8.03 -8.57
N ARG A 64 -3.19 -7.56 -7.45
CA ARG A 64 -3.20 -8.24 -6.14
C ARG A 64 -4.19 -7.62 -5.17
N ASP A 65 -5.14 -6.85 -5.70
CA ASP A 65 -6.23 -6.20 -4.96
C ASP A 65 -5.81 -5.13 -3.96
N LEU A 66 -4.57 -4.62 -4.00
CA LEU A 66 -4.17 -3.51 -3.15
C LEU A 66 -4.92 -2.24 -3.55
N THR A 67 -5.42 -1.51 -2.56
CA THR A 67 -6.09 -0.22 -2.81
C THR A 67 -5.09 0.86 -3.22
N GLN A 68 -5.55 1.90 -3.92
CA GLN A 68 -4.70 3.05 -4.26
C GLN A 68 -4.12 3.74 -3.01
N SER A 69 -4.86 3.77 -1.90
CA SER A 69 -4.36 4.34 -0.64
C SER A 69 -3.21 3.51 -0.09
N THR A 70 -3.37 2.18 -0.03
CA THR A 70 -2.30 1.27 0.42
C THR A 70 -1.05 1.37 -0.45
N ILE A 71 -1.22 1.51 -1.76
CA ILE A 71 -0.11 1.72 -2.70
C ILE A 71 0.55 3.07 -2.44
N ALA A 72 -0.24 4.12 -2.17
CA ALA A 72 0.26 5.46 -1.88
C ALA A 72 1.11 5.48 -0.61
N ASP A 73 0.66 4.82 0.45
CA ASP A 73 1.39 4.64 1.71
C ASP A 73 2.73 3.94 1.45
N ARG A 74 2.71 2.85 0.67
CA ARG A 74 3.92 2.10 0.31
C ARG A 74 4.94 2.92 -0.48
N PHE A 75 4.44 3.83 -1.30
CA PHE A 75 5.24 4.64 -2.22
C PHE A 75 5.63 6.01 -1.66
N GLY A 76 5.23 6.31 -0.42
CA GLY A 76 5.48 7.60 0.22
C GLY A 76 4.90 8.77 -0.57
N THR A 77 3.72 8.59 -1.16
CA THR A 77 3.11 9.59 -2.06
C THR A 77 1.61 9.72 -1.82
N SER A 78 0.93 10.59 -2.56
CA SER A 78 -0.51 10.80 -2.42
C SER A 78 -1.32 9.77 -3.22
N ARG A 79 -2.52 9.44 -2.73
CA ARG A 79 -3.50 8.64 -3.48
C ARG A 79 -3.81 9.25 -4.84
N ALA A 80 -3.89 10.58 -4.93
CA ALA A 80 -4.14 11.28 -6.19
C ALA A 80 -3.00 11.06 -7.21
N ASN A 81 -1.75 11.07 -6.76
CA ASN A 81 -0.61 10.74 -7.61
C ASN A 81 -0.66 9.27 -8.08
N VAL A 82 -0.99 8.33 -7.18
CA VAL A 82 -1.20 6.92 -7.56
C VAL A 82 -2.30 6.77 -8.60
N ALA A 83 -3.43 7.46 -8.43
CA ALA A 83 -4.53 7.42 -9.40
C ALA A 83 -4.10 7.93 -10.79
N SER A 84 -3.31 9.02 -10.84
CA SER A 84 -2.74 9.55 -12.09
C SER A 84 -1.79 8.56 -12.77
N ILE A 85 -0.90 7.93 -11.99
CA ILE A 85 0.02 6.91 -12.47
C ILE A 85 -0.76 5.70 -13.00
N GLU A 86 -1.77 5.22 -12.27
CA GLU A 86 -2.59 4.07 -12.69
C GLU A 86 -3.34 4.37 -13.99
N ALA A 87 -3.97 5.53 -14.10
CA ALA A 87 -4.68 5.95 -15.32
C ALA A 87 -3.73 5.97 -16.52
N SER A 88 -2.54 6.56 -16.35
CA SER A 88 -1.52 6.62 -17.41
C SER A 88 -1.01 5.21 -17.78
N ALA A 89 -0.79 4.35 -16.79
CA ALA A 89 -0.36 2.97 -17.02
C ALA A 89 -1.40 2.19 -17.83
N ARG A 90 -2.69 2.28 -17.46
CA ARG A 90 -3.79 1.61 -18.16
C ARG A 90 -3.94 2.10 -19.60
N GLU A 91 -3.79 3.41 -19.81
CA GLU A 91 -3.82 3.99 -21.15
C GLU A 91 -2.67 3.51 -22.03
N ASN A 92 -1.45 3.44 -21.49
CA ASN A 92 -0.30 2.91 -22.23
C ASN A 92 -0.48 1.43 -22.58
N VAL A 93 -1.00 0.61 -21.65
CA VAL A 93 -1.35 -0.80 -21.94
C VAL A 93 -2.39 -0.90 -23.05
N ARG A 94 -3.45 -0.08 -23.00
CA ARG A 94 -4.49 -0.06 -24.03
C ARG A 94 -3.91 0.27 -25.41
N LYS A 95 -3.07 1.31 -25.50
CA LYS A 95 -2.39 1.70 -26.75
C LYS A 95 -1.46 0.61 -27.27
N ALA A 96 -0.64 0.02 -26.41
CA ALA A 96 0.27 -1.06 -26.81
C ALA A 96 -0.49 -2.27 -27.36
N ARG A 97 -1.60 -2.67 -26.71
CA ARG A 97 -2.47 -3.76 -27.21
C ARG A 97 -3.04 -3.45 -28.59
N GLU A 98 -3.48 -2.21 -28.83
CA GLU A 98 -3.94 -1.77 -30.15
C GLU A 98 -2.82 -1.87 -31.19
N THR A 99 -1.61 -1.41 -30.86
CA THR A 99 -0.45 -1.50 -31.76
C THR A 99 -0.10 -2.93 -32.12
N VAL A 100 -0.09 -3.84 -31.15
CA VAL A 100 0.15 -5.28 -31.41
C VAL A 100 -0.94 -5.86 -32.30
N ALA A 101 -2.21 -5.56 -32.02
CA ALA A 101 -3.33 -6.05 -32.83
C ALA A 101 -3.24 -5.57 -34.30
N VAL A 102 -2.81 -4.33 -34.53
CA VAL A 102 -2.54 -3.81 -35.88
C VAL A 102 -1.38 -4.56 -36.53
N ALA A 103 -0.26 -4.75 -35.82
CA ALA A 103 0.91 -5.43 -36.35
C ALA A 103 0.64 -6.90 -36.69
N ASP A 104 -0.15 -7.60 -35.87
CA ASP A 104 -0.55 -9.00 -36.10
C ASP A 104 -1.49 -9.16 -37.31
N ALA A 105 -2.13 -8.07 -37.76
CA ALA A 105 -3.07 -8.08 -38.88
C ALA A 105 -2.44 -7.69 -40.24
N LEU A 106 -1.16 -7.29 -40.26
CA LEU A 106 -0.40 -6.94 -41.47
C LEU A 106 0.33 -8.15 -42.06
#